data_AF-A0A0L6WVV4-F1
#
_entry.id   AF-A0A0L6WVV4-F1
#
_cell.length_a   1.000
_cell.length_b   1.000
_cell.length_c   1.000
_cell.angle_alpha   90.00
_cell.angle_beta   90.00
_cell.angle_gamma   90.00
#
_symmetry.space_group_name_H-M   'P 1'
#
loop_
_entity.id
_entity.type
_entity.pdbx_description
1 polymer ?
#
loop_
_entity_poly.entity_id
_entity_poly.type
_entity_poly.pdbx_seq_one_letter_code
_entity_poly.pdbx_strand_id
1 'polypeptide(L)' 'MQRKDASQARIKKVASKVAGGKAQTKFKVRCSRYLYTLSVDDPAKADKLQQSIPPGLTVVEVDKPKKK' A
#
# COMPACT_ATOMS: atom_id res chain seq x y z
N MET A 1 15.46 -1.04 -7.95
CA MET A 1 15.80 0.40 -7.83
C MET A 1 14.98 0.98 -6.70
N GLN A 2 15.56 1.13 -5.50
CA GLN A 2 14.87 1.74 -4.37
C GLN A 2 15.04 3.26 -4.44
N ARG A 3 13.95 3.99 -4.23
CA ARG A 3 13.95 5.45 -4.17
C ARG A 3 14.41 5.91 -2.79
N LYS A 4 15.56 6.60 -2.74
CA LYS A 4 16.18 7.06 -1.47
C LYS A 4 15.33 8.10 -0.73
N ASP A 5 14.41 8.77 -1.43
CA ASP A 5 13.52 9.79 -0.88
C ASP A 5 12.20 9.22 -0.32
N ALA A 6 11.99 7.90 -0.43
CA ALA A 6 10.82 7.25 0.14
C ALA A 6 10.95 7.18 1.66
N SER A 7 10.00 7.80 2.37
CA SER A 7 10.00 7.87 3.83
C SER A 7 8.99 6.92 4.48
N GLN A 8 7.87 6.65 3.82
CA GLN A 8 6.81 5.80 4.36
C GLN A 8 6.01 5.12 3.25
N ALA A 9 5.63 3.86 3.45
CA ALA A 9 4.61 3.19 2.65
C ALA A 9 3.34 3.01 3.47
N ARG A 10 2.19 3.38 2.89
CA ARG A 10 0.87 3.12 3.46
C ARG A 10 0.13 2.12 2.60
N ILE A 11 -0.32 1.04 3.19
CA ILE A 11 -1.10 0.01 2.51
C ILE A 11 -2.56 0.18 2.96
N LYS A 12 -3.46 0.40 2.01
CA LYS A 12 -4.89 0.50 2.28
C LYS A 12 -5.64 -0.54 1.45
N LYS A 13 -6.47 -1.35 2.10
CA LYS A 13 -7.38 -2.26 1.40
C LYS A 13 -8.70 -1.53 1.21
N VAL A 14 -9.11 -1.37 -0.04
CA VAL A 14 -10.31 -0.63 -0.42
C VAL A 14 -11.32 -1.63 -0.96
N ALA A 15 -12.41 -1.82 -0.24
CA ALA A 15 -13.56 -2.56 -0.75
C ALA A 15 -14.16 -1.82 -1.95
N SER A 16 -14.62 -2.54 -2.96
CA SER A 16 -15.28 -1.92 -4.10
C SER A 16 -16.59 -1.27 -3.64
N LYS A 17 -16.86 -0.08 -4.17
CA LYS A 17 -18.13 0.63 -3.94
C LYS A 17 -19.26 0.12 -4.83
N VAL A 18 -18.94 -0.75 -5.80
CA VAL A 18 -19.90 -1.32 -6.74
C VAL A 18 -20.26 -2.73 -6.28
N ALA A 19 -21.55 -3.06 -6.30
CA ALA A 19 -22.03 -4.42 -6.04
C ALA A 19 -21.37 -5.42 -7.01
N GLY A 20 -20.64 -6.40 -6.48
CA GLY A 20 -19.87 -7.36 -7.28
C GLY A 20 -18.48 -6.89 -7.73
N GLY A 21 -18.04 -5.69 -7.33
CA GLY A 21 -16.72 -5.18 -7.68
C GLY A 21 -15.58 -5.82 -6.86
N LYS A 22 -14.42 -5.98 -7.49
CA LYS A 22 -13.22 -6.56 -6.86
C LYS A 22 -12.60 -5.60 -5.84
N ALA A 23 -12.16 -6.13 -4.70
CA ALA A 23 -11.43 -5.33 -3.71
C ALA A 23 -10.07 -4.89 -4.30
N GLN A 24 -9.69 -3.64 -4.05
CA GLN A 24 -8.43 -3.07 -4.51
C GLN A 24 -7.49 -2.84 -3.32
N THR A 25 -6.23 -3.19 -3.48
CA THR A 25 -5.17 -2.78 -2.54
C THR A 25 -4.44 -1.58 -3.12
N LYS A 26 -4.38 -0.48 -2.36
CA LYS A 26 -3.66 0.73 -2.74
C LYS A 26 -2.36 0.85 -1.93
N PHE A 27 -1.23 0.83 -2.62
CA PHE A 27 0.09 1.08 -2.07
C PHE A 27 0.43 2.56 -2.26
N LYS A 28 0.50 3.29 -1.17
CA LYS A 28 0.76 4.73 -1.15
C LYS A 28 2.16 4.98 -0.60
N VAL A 29 3.12 5.26 -1.48
CA VAL A 29 4.51 5.57 -1.09
C VAL A 29 4.67 7.07 -0.96
N ARG A 30 5.00 7.53 0.25
CA ARG A 30 5.34 8.92 0.50
C ARG A 30 6.80 9.16 0.14
N CYS A 31 7.00 10.07 -0.82
CA CYS A 31 8.29 10.63 -1.18
C CYS A 31 8.36 12.09 -0.70
N SER A 32 9.48 12.77 -0.97
CA SER A 32 9.69 14.17 -0.55
C SER A 32 8.59 15.11 -1.07
N ARG A 33 8.29 15.01 -2.37
CA ARG A 33 7.35 15.94 -3.05
C ARG A 33 5.94 15.37 -3.21
N TYR A 34 5.83 14.08 -3.53
CA TYR A 34 4.56 13.47 -3.94
C TYR A 34 4.22 12.22 -3.12
N LEU A 35 2.93 11.90 -3.10
CA LEU A 35 2.40 10.62 -2.62
C LEU A 35 2.07 9.76 -3.84
N TYR A 36 2.95 8.81 -4.16
CA TYR A 36 2.70 7.89 -5.27
C TYR A 36 1.73 6.81 -4.84
N THR A 37 0.71 6.56 -5.65
CA THR A 37 -0.29 5.54 -5.36
C THR A 37 -0.32 4.52 -6.48
N LEU A 38 -0.07 3.25 -6.15
CA LEU A 38 -0.31 2.11 -7.02
C LEU A 38 -1.59 1.41 -6.57
N SER A 39 -2.53 1.16 -7.48
CA SER A 39 -3.76 0.42 -7.21
C SER A 39 -3.66 -0.97 -7.83
N VAL A 40 -3.93 -2.01 -7.04
CA VAL A 40 -3.82 -3.41 -7.46
C VAL A 40 -5.15 -4.12 -7.17
N ASP A 41 -5.76 -4.72 -8.18
CA ASP A 41 -7.04 -5.44 -8.06
C ASP A 41 -6.86 -6.91 -7.67
N ASP A 42 -5.66 -7.46 -7.91
CA ASP A 42 -5.33 -8.85 -7.68
C ASP A 42 -4.73 -9.03 -6.27
N PRO A 43 -5.38 -9.79 -5.37
CA PRO A 43 -4.89 -9.98 -4.01
C PRO A 43 -3.54 -10.71 -3.97
N ALA A 44 -3.34 -11.73 -4.80
CA ALA A 44 -2.09 -12.51 -4.80
C ALA A 44 -0.90 -11.66 -5.26
N LYS A 45 -1.10 -10.74 -6.21
CA LYS A 45 -0.06 -9.77 -6.59
C LYS A 45 0.19 -8.73 -5.50
N ALA A 46 -0.86 -8.31 -4.79
CA ALA A 46 -0.73 -7.38 -3.68
C ALA A 46 0.10 -7.98 -2.54
N ASP A 47 -0.13 -9.24 -2.16
CA ASP A 47 0.66 -9.90 -1.11
C ASP A 47 2.15 -10.03 -1.49
N LYS A 48 2.45 -10.37 -2.76
CA LYS A 48 3.84 -10.39 -3.26
C LYS A 48 4.49 -9.01 -3.23
N LEU A 49 3.75 -7.96 -3.60
CA LEU A 49 4.23 -6.59 -3.55
C LEU A 49 4.48 -6.14 -2.11
N GLN A 50 3.61 -6.52 -1.18
CA GLN A 50 3.78 -6.21 0.25
C GLN A 50 5.06 -6.84 0.81
N GLN A 51 5.39 -8.08 0.44
CA GLN A 51 6.64 -8.74 0.81
C GLN A 51 7.89 -8.10 0.15
N SER A 52 7.71 -7.47 -1.00
CA SER A 52 8.81 -6.81 -1.73
C SER A 52 9.15 -5.42 -1.18
N ILE A 53 8.38 -4.90 -0.22
CA ILE A 53 8.66 -3.60 0.39
C ILE A 53 9.90 -3.72 1.27
N PRO A 54 10.88 -2.81 1.13
CA PRO A 54 12.08 -2.84 1.95
C PRO A 54 11.75 -2.77 3.45
N PRO A 55 12.38 -3.60 4.30
CA PRO A 55 12.14 -3.60 5.75
C PRO A 55 12.60 -2.30 6.42
N GLY A 56 13.50 -1.54 5.79
CA GLY A 56 13.93 -0.21 6.27
C GLY A 56 12.94 0.92 6.00
N LEU A 57 11.86 0.66 5.26
CA LEU A 57 10.81 1.64 4.98
C LEU A 57 9.67 1.47 5.99
N THR A 58 9.23 2.56 6.64
CA THR A 58 8.12 2.48 7.59
C THR A 58 6.82 2.09 6.85
N VAL A 59 6.27 0.92 7.16
CA VAL A 59 5.00 0.44 6.60
C VAL A 59 3.87 0.70 7.58
N VAL A 60 2.80 1.35 7.12
CA VAL A 60 1.59 1.60 7.90
C VAL A 60 0.39 0.99 7.18
N GLU A 61 -0.26 0.03 7.83
CA GLU A 61 -1.53 -0.51 7.35
C GLU A 61 -2.68 0.37 7.87
N VAL A 62 -3.47 0.94 6.96
CA VAL A 62 -4.46 1.99 7.29
C VAL A 62 -5.75 1.40 7.89
N ASP A 63 -6.03 0.11 7.66
CA ASP A 63 -7.27 -0.54 8.09
C ASP A 63 -7.14 -1.37 9.37
N LYS A 64 -5.91 -1.62 9.87
CA LYS A 64 -5.75 -2.25 11.19
C LYS A 64 -5.78 -1.17 12.27
N PRO A 65 -6.64 -1.28 13.30
CA PRO A 65 -6.56 -0.37 14.43
C PRO A 65 -5.17 -0.49 15.04
N LYS A 66 -4.49 0.64 15.18
CA LYS A 66 -3.22 0.74 15.91
C LYS A 66 -3.47 0.13 17.29
N LYS A 67 -2.87 -1.02 17.61
CA LYS A 67 -2.81 -1.51 19.00
C LYS A 67 -2.09 -0.41 19.79
N LYS A 68 -2.88 0.35 20.55
CA LYS A 68 -2.40 1.26 21.58
C LYS A 68 -1.91 0.44 22.76
#